data_AF-A0AAD2ST04-F1
#
_entry.id   AF-A0AAD2ST04-F1
#
_cell.length_a   1.000
_cell.length_b   1.000
_cell.length_c   1.000
_cell.angle_alpha   90.00
_cell.angle_beta   90.00
_cell.angle_gamma   90.00
#
_symmetry.space_group_name_H-M   'P 1'
#
loop_
_entity.id
_entity.type
_entity.pdbx_description
1 polymer ?
#
loop_
_entity_poly.entity_id
_entity_poly.type
_entity_poly.pdbx_seq_one_letter_code
_entity_poly.pdbx_strand_id
1 'polypeptide(L)'
;MLSLNFMQQQGDHHLEVDLQIPASGITAIFGVSGAGKTSLINAISGLTQPQRGRIALNDRLLFDADQGISLPPEKRRIGYVFQDARLFPHYRVRGNLQYGMAPAMKAQFDTLVSLLGLEALLPRFPLSLSGGEKQRVAIGRALLTAPDMLLLDEPLASLDLPRKRELMPYLQKLAKQVDIPMLYVSHSLEEILQLADNVLVLDAGRVKAFGPLERVWSSSAMRPWLPMSELTSVLRVQVLEQHPDYPMTALSLGDQHIWVSRVNQPVKTPLRIRIASADVSLALQPPQHSSIRNILPAQVVELVEVGDQVEVKLRIGISELWARITPWARDELGIRPDQWLYAQIKSVSVTP
;
A
#
# COMPACT_ATOMS: atom_id res chain seq x y z
N MET A 1 -10.94 0.34 -15.20
CA MET A 1 -9.51 0.71 -15.21
C MET A 1 -9.44 2.23 -15.20
N LEU A 2 -8.52 2.84 -14.45
CA LEU A 2 -8.29 4.29 -14.52
C LEU A 2 -7.12 4.56 -15.49
N SER A 3 -7.38 5.25 -16.59
CA SER A 3 -6.38 5.64 -17.57
C SER A 3 -6.01 7.11 -17.38
N LEU A 4 -4.72 7.38 -17.20
CA LEU A 4 -4.16 8.71 -16.99
C LEU A 4 -3.12 8.97 -18.06
N ASN A 5 -3.32 10.01 -18.86
CA ASN A 5 -2.31 10.52 -19.78
C ASN A 5 -2.49 12.03 -19.83
N PHE A 6 -1.85 12.78 -18.94
CA PHE A 6 -2.07 14.23 -18.88
C PHE A 6 -0.83 14.98 -18.40
N MET A 7 -0.82 16.28 -18.71
CA MET A 7 0.16 17.22 -18.18
C MET A 7 -0.57 18.35 -17.46
N GLN A 8 -0.03 18.71 -16.30
CA GLN A 8 -0.55 19.81 -15.50
C GLN A 8 0.55 20.71 -14.95
N GLN A 9 0.41 22.01 -15.14
CA GLN A 9 1.27 23.03 -14.50
C GLN A 9 0.45 23.79 -13.44
N GLN A 10 0.97 23.88 -12.22
CA GLN A 10 0.42 24.68 -11.11
C GLN A 10 1.55 25.50 -10.47
N GLY A 11 1.63 26.79 -10.80
CA GLY A 11 2.79 27.61 -10.41
C GLY A 11 4.07 27.01 -10.99
N ASP A 12 5.06 26.73 -10.14
CA ASP A 12 6.33 26.10 -10.52
C ASP A 12 6.27 24.56 -10.57
N HIS A 13 5.15 23.96 -10.15
CA HIS A 13 5.00 22.50 -10.14
C HIS A 13 4.48 21.98 -11.48
N HIS A 14 5.26 21.08 -12.09
CA HIS A 14 4.91 20.35 -13.30
C HIS A 14 4.55 18.91 -12.95
N LEU A 15 3.38 18.44 -13.36
CA LEU A 15 2.90 17.07 -13.18
C LEU A 15 2.68 16.43 -14.56
N GLU A 16 3.36 15.33 -14.82
CA GLU A 16 3.32 14.57 -16.07
C GLU A 16 3.10 13.10 -15.75
N VAL A 17 1.97 12.57 -16.21
CA VAL A 17 1.48 11.26 -15.81
C VAL A 17 0.99 10.52 -17.04
N ASP A 18 1.59 9.35 -17.29
CA ASP A 18 1.15 8.40 -18.32
C ASP A 18 1.16 6.99 -17.73
N LEU A 19 0.00 6.52 -17.25
CA LEU A 19 -0.16 5.16 -16.74
C LEU A 19 -1.62 4.71 -16.69
N GLN A 20 -1.78 3.40 -16.50
CA GLN A 20 -3.06 2.75 -16.24
C GLN A 20 -3.07 2.12 -14.85
N ILE A 21 -4.09 2.43 -14.07
CA ILE A 21 -4.30 1.86 -12.73
C ILE A 21 -5.43 0.83 -12.79
N PRO A 22 -5.25 -0.37 -12.20
CA PRO A 22 -6.29 -1.39 -12.09
C PRO A 22 -7.61 -0.84 -11.54
N ALA A 23 -8.72 -1.42 -11.99
CA ALA A 23 -10.07 -1.04 -11.59
C ALA A 23 -10.50 -1.61 -10.23
N SER A 24 -9.57 -2.17 -9.46
CA SER A 24 -9.86 -2.94 -8.26
C SER A 24 -8.71 -2.85 -7.27
N GLY A 25 -9.00 -3.08 -6.00
CA GLY A 25 -8.01 -3.07 -4.93
C GLY A 25 -7.52 -1.66 -4.59
N ILE A 26 -6.45 -1.62 -3.81
CA ILE A 26 -5.83 -0.39 -3.35
C ILE A 26 -4.56 -0.11 -4.15
N THR A 27 -4.49 1.06 -4.77
CA THR A 27 -3.24 1.59 -5.29
C THR A 27 -2.78 2.74 -4.39
N ALA A 28 -1.65 2.55 -3.71
CA ALA A 28 -1.06 3.60 -2.90
C ALA A 28 -0.26 4.57 -3.77
N ILE A 29 -0.39 5.86 -3.50
CA ILE A 29 0.41 6.93 -4.13
C ILE A 29 1.41 7.40 -3.08
N PHE A 30 2.69 7.16 -3.37
CA PHE A 30 3.81 7.44 -2.48
C PHE A 30 4.77 8.45 -3.11
N GLY A 31 5.42 9.24 -2.28
CA GLY A 31 6.38 10.26 -2.70
C GLY A 31 6.59 11.33 -1.63
N VAL A 32 7.64 12.14 -1.77
CA VAL A 32 7.95 13.23 -0.84
C VAL A 32 6.84 14.29 -0.79
N SER A 33 6.85 15.13 0.24
CA SER A 33 6.00 16.32 0.25
C SER A 33 6.32 17.19 -0.97
N GLY A 34 5.30 17.71 -1.64
CA GLY A 34 5.47 18.48 -2.88
C GLY A 34 5.72 17.63 -4.14
N ALA A 35 5.73 16.29 -4.08
CA ALA A 35 5.93 15.44 -5.26
C ALA A 35 4.79 15.50 -6.30
N GLY A 36 3.66 16.15 -5.99
CA GLY A 36 2.49 16.25 -6.88
C GLY A 36 1.36 15.27 -6.56
N LYS A 37 1.39 14.57 -5.40
CA LYS A 37 0.37 13.57 -5.01
C LYS A 37 -1.04 14.16 -4.94
N THR A 38 -1.19 15.28 -4.22
CA THR A 38 -2.46 16.00 -4.10
C THR A 38 -2.92 16.59 -5.44
N SER A 39 -1.99 17.12 -6.25
CA SER A 39 -2.30 17.60 -7.61
C SER A 39 -2.83 16.48 -8.50
N LEU A 40 -2.24 15.28 -8.43
CA LEU A 40 -2.70 14.09 -9.16
C LEU A 40 -4.14 13.72 -8.79
N ILE A 41 -4.46 13.56 -7.51
CA ILE A 41 -5.83 13.21 -7.09
C ILE A 41 -6.83 14.35 -7.33
N ASN A 42 -6.39 15.62 -7.31
CA ASN A 42 -7.21 16.78 -7.66
C ASN A 42 -7.54 16.81 -9.16
N ALA A 43 -6.59 16.45 -10.03
CA ALA A 43 -6.82 16.30 -11.45
C ALA A 43 -7.84 15.17 -11.74
N ILE A 44 -7.70 14.03 -11.05
CA ILE A 44 -8.61 12.89 -11.18
C ILE A 44 -10.03 13.22 -10.70
N SER A 45 -10.16 13.89 -9.54
CA SER A 45 -11.45 14.30 -8.97
C SER A 45 -12.09 15.50 -9.67
N GLY A 46 -11.34 16.23 -10.51
CA GLY A 46 -11.83 17.41 -11.23
C GLY A 46 -11.82 18.70 -10.43
N LEU A 47 -11.19 18.70 -9.25
CA LEU A 47 -10.95 19.91 -8.48
C LEU A 47 -9.92 20.83 -9.15
N THR A 48 -9.08 20.26 -10.02
CA THR A 48 -8.16 21.02 -10.87
C THR A 48 -8.23 20.47 -12.29
N GLN A 49 -8.05 21.34 -13.28
CA GLN A 49 -8.08 20.97 -14.70
C GLN A 49 -6.65 20.87 -15.26
N PRO A 50 -6.27 19.73 -15.87
CA PRO A 50 -5.02 19.63 -16.64
C PRO A 50 -5.03 20.54 -17.87
N GLN A 51 -3.84 20.91 -18.36
CA GLN A 51 -3.70 21.69 -19.59
C GLN A 51 -3.72 20.82 -20.85
N ARG A 52 -3.31 19.54 -20.76
CA ARG A 52 -3.21 18.62 -21.90
C ARG A 52 -3.57 17.20 -21.53
N GLY A 53 -3.93 16.40 -22.53
CA GLY A 53 -4.15 14.97 -22.43
C GLY A 53 -5.56 14.60 -21.97
N ARG A 54 -5.70 13.41 -21.38
CA ARG A 54 -6.95 12.75 -21.04
C ARG A 54 -6.92 12.00 -19.70
N ILE A 55 -8.09 11.94 -19.05
CA ILE A 55 -8.37 11.15 -17.85
C ILE A 55 -9.65 10.37 -18.11
N ALA A 56 -9.60 9.04 -17.99
CA ALA A 56 -10.77 8.18 -18.16
C ALA A 56 -10.87 7.15 -17.01
N LEU A 57 -12.08 6.94 -16.50
CA LEU A 57 -12.38 5.94 -15.49
C LEU A 57 -13.34 4.91 -16.08
N ASN A 58 -12.87 3.66 -16.18
CA ASN A 58 -13.51 2.61 -16.97
C ASN A 58 -13.70 3.11 -18.41
N ASP A 59 -14.90 2.98 -18.96
CA ASP A 59 -15.22 3.48 -20.31
C ASP A 59 -15.70 4.93 -20.32
N ARG A 60 -15.62 5.63 -19.18
CA ARG A 60 -16.10 7.02 -19.04
C ARG A 60 -14.95 8.01 -19.13
N LEU A 61 -14.98 8.86 -20.15
CA LEU A 61 -14.05 9.97 -20.28
C LEU A 61 -14.42 11.08 -19.26
N LEU A 62 -13.49 11.40 -18.36
CA LEU A 62 -13.68 12.42 -17.33
C LEU A 62 -13.11 13.77 -17.75
N PHE A 63 -12.01 13.74 -18.50
CA PHE A 63 -11.33 14.90 -19.05
C PHE A 63 -10.65 14.50 -20.36
N ASP A 64 -10.71 15.37 -21.36
CA ASP A 64 -9.95 15.27 -22.62
C ASP A 64 -9.78 16.68 -23.19
N ALA A 65 -8.54 17.14 -23.24
CA ALA A 65 -8.21 18.49 -23.68
C ALA A 65 -8.54 18.71 -25.17
N ASP A 66 -8.30 17.70 -26.02
CA ASP A 66 -8.45 17.82 -27.47
C ASP A 66 -9.93 17.78 -27.88
N GLN A 67 -10.74 17.01 -27.14
CA GLN A 67 -12.20 16.96 -27.33
C GLN A 67 -12.96 18.05 -26.56
N GLY A 68 -12.27 18.87 -25.77
CA GLY A 68 -12.90 19.90 -24.93
C GLY A 68 -13.78 19.34 -23.81
N ILE A 69 -13.54 18.09 -23.39
CA ILE A 69 -14.32 17.42 -22.34
C ILE A 69 -13.69 17.73 -20.98
N SER A 70 -14.48 18.28 -20.06
CA SER A 70 -14.07 18.48 -18.66
C SER A 70 -15.29 18.30 -17.76
N LEU A 71 -15.46 17.10 -17.20
CA LEU A 71 -16.56 16.84 -16.27
C LEU A 71 -16.29 17.53 -14.93
N PRO A 72 -17.26 18.25 -14.36
CA PRO A 72 -17.13 18.80 -13.02
C PRO A 72 -17.16 17.68 -11.96
N PRO A 73 -16.59 17.90 -10.76
CA PRO A 73 -16.42 16.87 -9.74
C PRO A 73 -17.67 16.03 -9.43
N GLU A 74 -18.83 16.67 -9.29
CA GLU A 74 -20.10 16.02 -8.96
C GLU A 74 -20.61 15.08 -10.06
N LYS A 75 -20.14 15.22 -11.30
CA LYS A 75 -20.49 14.32 -12.43
C LYS A 75 -19.49 13.17 -12.61
N ARG A 76 -18.35 13.18 -11.91
CA ARG A 76 -17.33 12.13 -12.05
C ARG A 76 -17.69 10.83 -11.33
N ARG A 77 -18.59 10.88 -10.34
CA ARG A 77 -18.94 9.74 -9.44
C ARG A 77 -17.72 9.20 -8.70
N ILE A 78 -16.88 10.10 -8.19
CA ILE A 78 -15.68 9.77 -7.41
C ILE A 78 -15.91 10.22 -5.97
N GLY A 79 -15.75 9.31 -5.01
CA GLY A 79 -15.76 9.65 -3.59
C GLY A 79 -14.40 10.22 -3.20
N TYR A 80 -14.36 11.47 -2.69
CA TYR A 80 -13.12 12.08 -2.20
C TYR A 80 -13.18 12.16 -0.67
N VAL A 81 -12.21 11.54 -0.01
CA VAL A 81 -11.92 11.70 1.43
C VAL A 81 -10.66 12.53 1.59
N PHE A 82 -10.81 13.76 2.07
CA PHE A 82 -9.71 14.70 2.28
C PHE A 82 -8.93 14.38 3.57
N GLN A 83 -7.71 14.92 3.67
CA GLN A 83 -6.87 14.86 4.87
C GLN A 83 -7.60 15.40 6.10
N ASP A 84 -8.31 16.52 5.95
CA ASP A 84 -9.30 16.99 6.91
C ASP A 84 -10.66 16.37 6.58
N ALA A 85 -11.32 15.75 7.57
CA ALA A 85 -12.59 15.05 7.36
C ALA A 85 -13.72 15.90 6.73
N ARG A 86 -13.63 17.25 6.81
CA ARG A 86 -14.58 18.22 6.21
C ARG A 86 -16.04 17.81 6.38
N LEU A 87 -16.41 17.45 7.61
CA LEU A 87 -17.79 17.12 7.98
C LEU A 87 -18.60 18.40 8.16
N PHE A 88 -19.88 18.36 7.80
CA PHE A 88 -20.79 19.48 8.00
C PHE A 88 -21.08 19.63 9.51
N PRO A 89 -20.66 20.74 10.14
CA PRO A 89 -20.72 20.87 11.60
C PRO A 89 -22.15 20.99 12.12
N HIS A 90 -23.08 21.45 11.29
CA HIS A 90 -24.50 21.62 11.60
C HIS A 90 -25.33 20.34 11.42
N TYR A 91 -24.76 19.29 10.80
CA TYR A 91 -25.41 17.98 10.73
C TYR A 91 -24.88 17.05 11.80
N ARG A 92 -25.77 16.21 12.35
CA ARG A 92 -25.36 15.02 13.09
C ARG A 92 -24.63 14.04 12.16
N VAL A 93 -23.96 13.05 12.72
CA VAL A 93 -23.28 12.00 11.94
C VAL A 93 -24.22 11.35 10.94
N ARG A 94 -25.44 10.97 11.36
CA ARG A 94 -26.45 10.44 10.44
C ARG A 94 -26.72 11.36 9.25
N GLY A 95 -26.86 12.67 9.49
CA GLY A 95 -27.08 13.66 8.44
C GLY A 95 -25.88 13.81 7.50
N ASN A 96 -24.66 13.78 8.04
CA ASN A 96 -23.44 13.75 7.22
C ASN A 96 -23.38 12.51 6.32
N LEU A 97 -23.72 11.33 6.84
CA LEU A 97 -23.72 10.08 6.08
C LEU A 97 -24.81 10.05 4.99
N GLN A 98 -25.98 10.62 5.27
CA GLN A 98 -27.11 10.66 4.34
C GLN A 98 -26.97 11.77 3.28
N TYR A 99 -26.06 12.73 3.48
CA TYR A 99 -25.83 13.81 2.54
C TYR A 99 -25.22 13.28 1.23
N GLY A 100 -25.92 13.49 0.11
CA GLY A 100 -25.50 12.96 -1.20
C GLY A 100 -25.68 11.45 -1.34
N MET A 101 -26.34 10.78 -0.38
CA MET A 101 -26.52 9.33 -0.41
C MET A 101 -27.35 8.92 -1.64
N ALA A 102 -26.81 8.00 -2.42
CA ALA A 102 -27.50 7.47 -3.58
C ALA A 102 -28.71 6.62 -3.17
N PRO A 103 -29.84 6.65 -3.91
CA PRO A 103 -31.00 5.83 -3.60
C PRO A 103 -30.69 4.33 -3.45
N ALA A 104 -29.76 3.81 -4.27
CA ALA A 104 -29.32 2.42 -4.23
C ALA A 104 -28.63 2.03 -2.90
N MET A 105 -28.03 2.99 -2.20
CA MET A 105 -27.29 2.75 -0.95
C MET A 105 -28.20 2.71 0.29
N LYS A 106 -29.50 3.03 0.16
CA LYS A 106 -30.44 3.06 1.30
C LYS A 106 -30.48 1.73 2.05
N ALA A 107 -30.53 0.61 1.33
CA ALA A 107 -30.58 -0.73 1.93
C ALA A 107 -29.24 -1.15 2.56
N GLN A 108 -28.14 -0.53 2.15
CA GLN A 108 -26.78 -0.84 2.61
C GLN A 108 -26.32 0.10 3.72
N PHE A 109 -27.14 1.10 4.10
CA PHE A 109 -26.78 2.12 5.08
C PHE A 109 -26.34 1.50 6.41
N ASP A 110 -27.16 0.62 7.01
CA ASP A 110 -26.85 0.03 8.30
C ASP A 110 -25.64 -0.94 8.23
N THR A 111 -25.51 -1.67 7.11
CA THR A 111 -24.34 -2.53 6.87
C THR A 111 -23.05 -1.72 6.84
N LEU A 112 -23.05 -0.58 6.15
CA LEU A 112 -21.88 0.28 6.04
C LEU A 112 -21.57 1.02 7.34
N VAL A 113 -22.61 1.47 8.05
CA VAL A 113 -22.47 2.02 9.41
C VAL A 113 -21.80 1.01 10.33
N SER A 114 -22.21 -0.27 10.27
CA SER A 114 -21.65 -1.32 11.11
C SER A 114 -20.23 -1.72 10.72
N LEU A 115 -19.96 -1.80 9.42
CA LEU A 115 -18.63 -2.03 8.90
C LEU A 115 -17.62 -0.99 9.42
N LEU A 116 -18.07 0.26 9.57
CA LEU A 116 -17.26 1.37 10.08
C LEU A 116 -17.39 1.58 11.60
N GLY A 117 -18.21 0.80 12.30
CA GLY A 117 -18.46 0.94 13.75
C GLY A 117 -18.99 2.33 14.13
N LEU A 118 -19.96 2.86 13.38
CA LEU A 118 -20.50 4.21 13.52
C LEU A 118 -21.85 4.27 14.26
N GLU A 119 -22.42 3.14 14.67
CA GLU A 119 -23.78 3.01 15.21
C GLU A 119 -24.01 3.95 16.40
N ALA A 120 -23.11 3.92 17.38
CA ALA A 120 -23.17 4.75 18.58
C ALA A 120 -22.89 6.25 18.30
N LEU A 121 -22.35 6.56 17.13
CA LEU A 121 -21.97 7.92 16.73
C LEU A 121 -23.07 8.62 15.93
N LEU A 122 -24.01 7.88 15.34
CA LEU A 122 -25.11 8.42 14.52
C LEU A 122 -25.83 9.65 15.12
N PRO A 123 -26.17 9.70 16.42
CA PRO A 123 -26.83 10.86 16.99
C PRO A 123 -25.88 12.01 17.34
N ARG A 124 -24.56 11.82 17.32
CA ARG A 124 -23.58 12.84 17.73
C ARG A 124 -23.36 13.89 16.65
N PHE A 125 -22.79 15.03 17.03
CA PHE A 125 -22.32 16.06 16.09
C PHE A 125 -20.81 15.90 15.83
N PRO A 126 -20.30 16.28 14.65
CA PRO A 126 -18.88 16.16 14.31
C PRO A 126 -17.92 16.79 15.34
N LEU A 127 -18.32 17.88 15.97
CA LEU A 127 -17.49 18.59 16.97
C LEU A 127 -17.19 17.73 18.20
N SER A 128 -18.05 16.78 18.57
CA SER A 128 -17.86 15.90 19.72
C SER A 128 -17.11 14.60 19.38
N LEU A 129 -16.60 14.47 18.16
CA LEU A 129 -15.92 13.26 17.69
C LEU A 129 -14.40 13.40 17.77
N SER A 130 -13.72 12.29 18.05
CA SER A 130 -12.27 12.17 17.88
C SER A 130 -11.86 12.26 16.40
N GLY A 131 -10.57 12.47 16.13
CA GLY A 131 -10.06 12.51 14.75
C GLY A 131 -10.38 11.23 13.96
N GLY A 132 -10.18 10.06 14.57
CA GLY A 132 -10.43 8.76 13.92
C GLY A 132 -11.91 8.53 13.64
N GLU A 133 -12.79 8.93 14.58
CA GLU A 133 -14.24 8.88 14.38
C GLU A 133 -14.67 9.81 13.24
N LYS A 134 -14.17 11.05 13.17
CA LYS A 134 -14.44 11.96 12.06
C LYS A 134 -14.03 11.35 10.72
N GLN A 135 -12.88 10.68 10.67
CA GLN A 135 -12.39 10.06 9.45
C GLN A 135 -13.27 8.89 9.01
N ARG A 136 -13.68 8.02 9.94
CA ARG A 136 -14.63 6.93 9.65
C ARG A 136 -15.95 7.47 9.10
N VAL A 137 -16.47 8.58 9.64
CA VAL A 137 -17.68 9.24 9.11
C VAL A 137 -17.43 9.82 7.71
N ALA A 138 -16.28 10.43 7.44
CA ALA A 138 -15.95 10.98 6.13
C ALA A 138 -15.86 9.89 5.04
N ILE A 139 -15.22 8.76 5.36
CA ILE A 139 -15.16 7.58 4.49
C ILE A 139 -16.56 7.05 4.23
N GLY A 140 -17.37 6.91 5.29
CA GLY A 140 -18.73 6.40 5.16
C GLY A 140 -19.62 7.30 4.29
N ARG A 141 -19.53 8.62 4.46
CA ARG A 141 -20.23 9.60 3.61
C ARG A 141 -19.83 9.44 2.15
N ALA A 142 -18.54 9.32 1.86
CA ALA A 142 -18.05 9.17 0.49
C ALA A 142 -18.59 7.88 -0.17
N LEU A 143 -18.54 6.75 0.54
CA LEU A 143 -19.03 5.47 0.03
C LEU A 143 -20.56 5.43 -0.19
N LEU A 144 -21.33 6.09 0.67
CA LEU A 144 -22.79 6.15 0.55
C LEU A 144 -23.28 6.93 -0.69
N THR A 145 -22.39 7.64 -1.39
CA THR A 145 -22.69 8.26 -2.69
C THR A 145 -22.70 7.27 -3.87
N ALA A 146 -22.46 5.98 -3.62
CA ALA A 146 -22.25 4.94 -4.65
C ALA A 146 -21.21 5.35 -5.72
N PRO A 147 -19.98 5.71 -5.28
CA PRO A 147 -18.94 6.14 -6.21
C PRO A 147 -18.42 4.96 -7.03
N ASP A 148 -17.94 5.24 -8.24
CA ASP A 148 -17.23 4.26 -9.08
C ASP A 148 -15.76 4.10 -8.65
N MET A 149 -15.27 4.96 -7.73
CA MET A 149 -13.89 5.01 -7.25
C MET A 149 -13.78 5.83 -5.96
N LEU A 150 -12.86 5.46 -5.06
CA LEU A 150 -12.56 6.20 -3.84
C LEU A 150 -11.15 6.81 -3.89
N LEU A 151 -11.03 8.09 -3.52
CA LEU A 151 -9.76 8.79 -3.32
C LEU A 151 -9.60 9.09 -1.83
N LEU A 152 -8.47 8.69 -1.25
CA LEU A 152 -8.13 8.84 0.15
C LEU A 152 -6.84 9.66 0.25
N ASP A 153 -6.95 10.94 0.60
CA ASP A 153 -5.82 11.85 0.69
C ASP A 153 -5.28 11.91 2.11
N GLU A 154 -4.21 11.17 2.39
CA GLU A 154 -3.57 11.07 3.70
C GLU A 154 -4.57 10.90 4.87
N PRO A 155 -5.50 9.92 4.80
CA PRO A 155 -6.64 9.85 5.71
C PRO A 155 -6.23 9.60 7.17
N LEU A 156 -5.00 9.15 7.41
CA LEU A 156 -4.48 8.85 8.74
C LEU A 156 -3.48 9.89 9.25
N ALA A 157 -3.10 10.91 8.47
CA ALA A 157 -1.98 11.79 8.81
C ALA A 157 -2.17 12.58 10.12
N SER A 158 -3.42 12.94 10.46
CA SER A 158 -3.75 13.69 11.68
C SER A 158 -3.93 12.82 12.94
N LEU A 159 -3.76 11.49 12.82
CA LEU A 159 -3.99 10.55 13.91
C LEU A 159 -2.69 10.12 14.59
N ASP A 160 -2.75 10.01 15.92
CA ASP A 160 -1.70 9.37 16.72
C ASP A 160 -1.62 7.86 16.43
N LEU A 161 -0.49 7.24 16.81
CA LEU A 161 -0.23 5.84 16.50
C LEU A 161 -1.30 4.86 17.06
N PRO A 162 -1.81 5.02 18.30
CA PRO A 162 -2.93 4.20 18.78
C PRO A 162 -4.18 4.30 17.91
N ARG A 163 -4.59 5.51 17.50
CA ARG A 163 -5.76 5.71 16.63
C ARG A 163 -5.54 5.18 15.23
N LYS A 164 -4.32 5.29 14.68
CA LYS A 164 -3.97 4.65 13.39
C LYS A 164 -4.16 3.14 13.46
N ARG A 165 -3.66 2.50 14.52
CA ARG A 165 -3.82 1.05 14.75
C ARG A 165 -5.27 0.64 14.94
N GLU A 166 -6.09 1.49 15.55
CA GLU A 166 -7.54 1.27 15.65
C GLU A 166 -8.23 1.36 14.28
N LEU A 167 -7.85 2.32 13.43
CA LEU A 167 -8.53 2.58 12.15
C LEU A 167 -8.09 1.62 11.03
N MET A 168 -6.85 1.13 11.08
CA MET A 168 -6.25 0.29 10.03
C MET A 168 -7.05 -0.98 9.70
N PRO A 169 -7.55 -1.77 10.68
CA PRO A 169 -8.40 -2.93 10.41
C PRO A 169 -9.68 -2.58 9.65
N TYR A 170 -10.23 -1.39 9.84
CA TYR A 170 -11.42 -0.94 9.10
C TYR A 170 -11.10 -0.68 7.63
N LEU A 171 -9.98 -0.03 7.33
CA LEU A 171 -9.51 0.17 5.94
C LEU A 171 -9.24 -1.16 5.24
N GLN A 172 -8.60 -2.11 5.91
CA GLN A 172 -8.37 -3.45 5.38
C GLN A 172 -9.67 -4.21 5.10
N LYS A 173 -10.67 -4.11 6.00
CA LYS A 173 -11.99 -4.72 5.79
C LYS A 173 -12.72 -4.05 4.63
N LEU A 174 -12.70 -2.72 4.54
CA LEU A 174 -13.30 -1.96 3.45
C LEU A 174 -12.70 -2.37 2.09
N ALA A 175 -11.38 -2.46 2.01
CA ALA A 175 -10.66 -2.88 0.81
C ALA A 175 -11.12 -4.25 0.28
N LYS A 176 -11.48 -5.16 1.20
CA LYS A 176 -11.93 -6.53 0.89
C LYS A 176 -13.42 -6.62 0.58
N GLN A 177 -14.24 -5.72 1.13
CA GLN A 177 -15.70 -5.81 1.04
C GLN A 177 -16.30 -4.86 0.01
N VAL A 178 -15.60 -3.80 -0.37
CA VAL A 178 -16.06 -2.82 -1.36
C VAL A 178 -15.36 -3.06 -2.68
N ASP A 179 -16.13 -3.41 -3.71
CA ASP A 179 -15.64 -3.70 -5.05
C ASP A 179 -15.50 -2.43 -5.91
N ILE A 180 -14.72 -1.46 -5.41
CA ILE A 180 -14.35 -0.25 -6.16
C ILE A 180 -12.85 0.01 -6.03
N PRO A 181 -12.19 0.58 -7.06
CA PRO A 181 -10.79 0.96 -6.95
C PRO A 181 -10.60 2.07 -5.92
N MET A 182 -9.52 1.98 -5.15
CA MET A 182 -9.14 3.00 -4.17
C MET A 182 -7.73 3.55 -4.48
N LEU A 183 -7.60 4.88 -4.53
CA LEU A 183 -6.30 5.55 -4.48
C LEU A 183 -6.03 6.03 -3.08
N TYR A 184 -4.94 5.54 -2.50
CA TYR A 184 -4.56 5.84 -1.13
C TYR A 184 -3.27 6.65 -1.12
N VAL A 185 -3.36 7.96 -0.88
CA VAL A 185 -2.19 8.82 -0.72
C VAL A 185 -1.67 8.67 0.71
N SER A 186 -0.39 8.32 0.85
CA SER A 186 0.26 8.30 2.15
C SER A 186 1.76 8.49 2.01
N HIS A 187 2.36 9.06 3.05
CA HIS A 187 3.81 9.11 3.24
C HIS A 187 4.30 8.02 4.22
N SER A 188 3.40 7.22 4.78
CA SER A 188 3.73 6.16 5.72
C SER A 188 3.99 4.85 4.98
N LEU A 189 5.22 4.37 5.06
CA LEU A 189 5.62 3.06 4.55
C LEU A 189 4.83 1.92 5.20
N GLU A 190 4.54 2.02 6.50
CA GLU A 190 3.76 1.01 7.23
C GLU A 190 2.32 0.90 6.69
N GLU A 191 1.69 2.04 6.39
CA GLU A 191 0.33 2.06 5.82
C GLU A 191 0.32 1.43 4.42
N ILE A 192 1.32 1.73 3.60
CA ILE A 192 1.48 1.16 2.25
C ILE A 192 1.64 -0.36 2.31
N LEU A 193 2.51 -0.86 3.19
CA LEU A 193 2.74 -2.29 3.36
C LEU A 193 1.46 -3.05 3.73
N GLN A 194 0.64 -2.45 4.60
CA GLN A 194 -0.55 -3.09 5.14
C GLN A 194 -1.78 -2.99 4.23
N LEU A 195 -1.84 -2.00 3.32
CA LEU A 195 -3.05 -1.71 2.53
C LEU A 195 -2.86 -1.92 1.03
N ALA A 196 -1.70 -1.58 0.47
CA ALA A 196 -1.56 -1.41 -0.96
C ALA A 196 -1.47 -2.75 -1.70
N ASP A 197 -2.22 -2.93 -2.79
CA ASP A 197 -1.98 -3.98 -3.77
C ASP A 197 -0.92 -3.54 -4.78
N ASN A 198 -1.02 -2.29 -5.23
CA ASN A 198 -0.08 -1.64 -6.13
C ASN A 198 0.46 -0.36 -5.49
N VAL A 199 1.68 0.03 -5.88
CA VAL A 199 2.30 1.29 -5.45
C VAL A 199 2.66 2.10 -6.68
N LEU A 200 2.25 3.36 -6.66
CA LEU A 200 2.68 4.42 -7.57
C LEU A 200 3.66 5.31 -6.84
N VAL A 201 4.90 5.35 -7.30
CA VAL A 201 5.93 6.25 -6.79
C VAL A 201 5.97 7.49 -7.66
N LEU A 202 5.69 8.64 -7.04
CA LEU A 202 5.72 9.95 -7.66
C LEU A 202 6.88 10.78 -7.08
N ASP A 203 7.68 11.37 -7.95
CA ASP A 203 8.78 12.25 -7.57
C ASP A 203 8.94 13.38 -8.59
N ALA A 204 9.05 14.61 -8.09
CA ALA A 204 9.08 15.83 -8.90
C ALA A 204 8.01 15.86 -10.01
N GLY A 205 6.78 15.42 -9.68
CA GLY A 205 5.65 15.39 -10.60
C GLY A 205 5.76 14.38 -11.74
N ARG A 206 6.66 13.40 -11.63
CA ARG A 206 6.77 12.29 -12.59
C ARG A 206 6.66 10.94 -11.91
N VAL A 207 6.12 9.98 -12.65
CA VAL A 207 6.03 8.59 -12.22
C VAL A 207 7.40 7.94 -12.31
N LYS A 208 7.94 7.48 -11.17
CA LYS A 208 9.24 6.79 -11.11
C LYS A 208 9.10 5.28 -11.17
N ALA A 209 8.06 4.75 -10.55
CA ALA A 209 7.74 3.34 -10.55
C ALA A 209 6.25 3.12 -10.34
N PHE A 210 5.73 2.07 -10.95
CA PHE A 210 4.36 1.62 -10.76
C PHE A 210 4.28 0.09 -10.90
N GLY A 211 3.49 -0.55 -10.05
CA GLY A 211 3.21 -1.97 -10.13
C GLY A 211 2.85 -2.59 -8.78
N PRO A 212 2.84 -3.94 -8.69
CA PRO A 212 2.58 -4.64 -7.45
C PRO A 212 3.53 -4.21 -6.33
N LEU A 213 3.01 -4.11 -5.10
CA LEU A 213 3.75 -3.65 -3.93
C LEU A 213 5.13 -4.31 -3.83
N GLU A 214 5.18 -5.65 -3.91
CA GLU A 214 6.41 -6.42 -3.69
C GLU A 214 7.50 -6.07 -4.72
N ARG A 215 7.10 -5.85 -5.98
CA ARG A 215 8.01 -5.49 -7.08
C ARG A 215 8.49 -4.05 -6.97
N VAL A 216 7.61 -3.13 -6.61
CA VAL A 216 7.99 -1.72 -6.44
C VAL A 216 8.87 -1.56 -5.21
N TRP A 217 8.55 -2.28 -4.13
CA TRP A 217 9.33 -2.31 -2.89
C TRP A 217 10.77 -2.80 -3.09
N SER A 218 10.97 -3.84 -3.90
CA SER A 218 12.31 -4.37 -4.21
C SER A 218 13.08 -3.55 -5.25
N SER A 219 12.43 -2.58 -5.89
CA SER A 219 13.03 -1.77 -6.95
C SER A 219 13.99 -0.71 -6.41
N SER A 220 14.95 -0.30 -7.24
CA SER A 220 15.84 0.82 -6.93
C SER A 220 15.09 2.14 -6.75
N ALA A 221 13.87 2.24 -7.30
CA ALA A 221 13.04 3.41 -7.14
C ALA A 221 12.82 3.70 -5.67
N MET A 222 12.54 2.69 -4.83
CA MET A 222 12.21 2.88 -3.41
C MET A 222 13.40 3.29 -2.52
N ARG A 223 14.64 3.13 -3.00
CA ARG A 223 15.87 3.33 -2.22
C ARG A 223 15.99 4.70 -1.54
N PRO A 224 15.64 5.83 -2.18
CA PRO A 224 15.74 7.14 -1.53
C PRO A 224 14.81 7.31 -0.33
N TRP A 225 13.77 6.47 -0.21
CA TRP A 225 12.76 6.58 0.83
C TRP A 225 12.82 5.47 1.89
N LEU A 226 13.59 4.41 1.63
CA LEU A 226 13.92 3.41 2.63
C LEU A 226 15.16 3.89 3.40
N PRO A 227 15.17 3.87 4.74
CA PRO A 227 16.39 4.13 5.47
C PRO A 227 17.48 3.16 4.98
N MET A 228 18.68 3.67 4.70
CA MET A 228 19.81 2.85 4.23
C MET A 228 20.14 1.70 5.20
N SER A 229 19.82 1.87 6.49
CA SER A 229 19.95 0.85 7.55
C SER A 229 18.77 -0.12 7.66
N GLU A 230 17.73 -0.02 6.82
CA GLU A 230 16.47 -0.76 6.96
C GLU A 230 15.94 -1.33 5.64
N LEU A 231 16.82 -1.75 4.72
CA LEU A 231 16.36 -2.53 3.57
C LEU A 231 15.61 -3.76 4.06
N THR A 232 14.37 -3.87 3.60
CA THR A 232 13.44 -4.95 3.96
C THR A 232 12.90 -5.57 2.69
N SER A 233 12.72 -6.88 2.72
CA SER A 233 12.08 -7.62 1.64
C SER A 233 10.65 -7.90 2.02
N VAL A 234 9.74 -7.72 1.08
CA VAL A 234 8.30 -7.98 1.26
C VAL A 234 7.92 -9.10 0.31
N LEU A 235 7.49 -10.22 0.87
CA LEU A 235 7.17 -11.42 0.12
C LEU A 235 5.69 -11.74 0.26
N ARG A 236 5.03 -11.99 -0.87
CA ARG A 236 3.67 -12.51 -0.88
C ARG A 236 3.70 -14.03 -0.73
N VAL A 237 3.00 -14.53 0.26
CA VAL A 237 3.02 -15.94 0.68
C VAL A 237 1.59 -16.42 0.99
N GLN A 238 1.40 -17.71 1.19
CA GLN A 238 0.14 -18.27 1.66
C GLN A 238 0.37 -19.26 2.80
N VAL A 239 -0.56 -19.32 3.75
CA VAL A 239 -0.52 -20.32 4.83
C VAL A 239 -0.60 -21.72 4.23
N LEU A 240 0.41 -22.56 4.48
CA LEU A 240 0.43 -23.96 4.05
C LEU A 240 -0.07 -24.88 5.16
N GLU A 241 0.61 -24.88 6.29
CA GLU A 241 0.31 -25.78 7.39
C GLU A 241 0.81 -25.22 8.73
N GLN A 242 0.31 -25.80 9.81
CA GLN A 242 0.79 -25.55 11.16
C GLN A 242 1.72 -26.69 11.54
N HIS A 243 2.81 -26.37 12.24
CA HIS A 243 3.68 -27.41 12.78
C HIS A 243 2.91 -28.24 13.83
N PRO A 244 3.00 -29.58 13.81
CA PRO A 244 2.26 -30.43 14.74
C PRO A 244 2.60 -30.15 16.20
N ASP A 245 3.90 -30.03 16.51
CA ASP A 245 4.39 -29.96 17.90
C ASP A 245 4.79 -28.56 18.38
N TYR A 246 4.92 -27.58 17.50
CA TYR A 246 5.50 -26.27 17.83
C TYR A 246 4.58 -25.12 17.40
N PRO A 247 4.66 -23.94 18.04
CA PRO A 247 3.89 -22.76 17.66
C PRO A 247 4.49 -22.10 16.41
N MET A 248 4.47 -22.81 15.29
CA MET A 248 5.08 -22.43 14.03
C MET A 248 4.11 -22.64 12.87
N THR A 249 4.19 -21.79 11.85
CA THR A 249 3.38 -21.88 10.63
C THR A 249 4.31 -21.92 9.42
N ALA A 250 4.08 -22.86 8.51
CA ALA A 250 4.74 -22.90 7.21
C ALA A 250 3.98 -22.00 6.23
N LEU A 251 4.71 -21.14 5.53
CA LEU A 251 4.21 -20.26 4.49
C LEU A 251 4.84 -20.60 3.16
N SER A 252 4.05 -20.59 2.08
CA SER A 252 4.54 -20.88 0.72
C SER A 252 5.43 -19.78 0.17
N LEU A 253 6.51 -20.18 -0.50
CA LEU A 253 7.40 -19.28 -1.23
C LEU A 253 7.84 -20.00 -2.53
N GLY A 254 7.00 -19.92 -3.57
CA GLY A 254 7.17 -20.74 -4.78
C GLY A 254 7.10 -22.23 -4.42
N ASP A 255 8.10 -23.00 -4.85
CA ASP A 255 8.24 -24.43 -4.54
C ASP A 255 8.88 -24.68 -3.16
N GLN A 256 9.22 -23.62 -2.42
CA GLN A 256 9.81 -23.69 -1.09
C GLN A 256 8.78 -23.25 -0.03
N HIS A 257 9.15 -23.42 1.24
CA HIS A 257 8.38 -22.88 2.35
C HIS A 257 9.29 -22.16 3.33
N ILE A 258 8.70 -21.22 4.06
CA ILE A 258 9.34 -20.51 5.16
C ILE A 258 8.53 -20.74 6.44
N TRP A 259 9.22 -21.17 7.49
CA TRP A 259 8.67 -21.31 8.84
C TRP A 259 8.75 -19.98 9.58
N VAL A 260 7.61 -19.56 10.11
CA VAL A 260 7.46 -18.35 10.94
C VAL A 260 6.79 -18.70 12.27
N SER A 261 6.84 -17.79 13.24
CA SER A 261 6.03 -17.88 14.46
C SER A 261 4.55 -18.05 14.13
N ARG A 262 3.80 -18.79 14.97
CA ARG A 262 2.39 -19.15 14.71
C ARG A 262 1.55 -17.96 14.23
N VAL A 263 0.93 -18.15 13.07
CA VAL A 263 -0.08 -17.26 12.50
C VAL A 263 -1.44 -17.95 12.57
N ASN A 264 -2.40 -17.33 13.26
CA ASN A 264 -3.75 -17.84 13.44
C ASN A 264 -4.64 -17.52 12.23
N GLN A 265 -4.30 -18.06 11.07
CA GLN A 265 -5.04 -17.89 9.81
C GLN A 265 -5.31 -19.26 9.16
N PRO A 266 -6.44 -19.44 8.47
CA PRO A 266 -6.74 -20.67 7.74
C PRO A 266 -5.70 -20.99 6.65
N VAL A 267 -5.54 -22.26 6.31
CA VAL A 267 -4.72 -22.71 5.18
C VAL A 267 -5.21 -22.05 3.88
N LYS A 268 -4.28 -21.76 2.97
CA LYS A 268 -4.46 -20.99 1.72
C LYS A 268 -4.75 -19.50 1.90
N THR A 269 -4.78 -18.99 3.13
CA THR A 269 -4.93 -17.54 3.34
C THR A 269 -3.70 -16.81 2.80
N PRO A 270 -3.86 -15.86 1.87
CA PRO A 270 -2.74 -15.05 1.39
C PRO A 270 -2.29 -14.07 2.47
N LEU A 271 -0.97 -13.97 2.64
CA LEU A 271 -0.31 -13.09 3.60
C LEU A 271 0.85 -12.38 2.92
N ARG A 272 1.37 -11.36 3.59
CA ARG A 272 2.66 -10.76 3.28
C ARG A 272 3.57 -10.97 4.46
N ILE A 273 4.83 -11.23 4.22
CA ILE A 273 5.84 -11.24 5.26
C ILE A 273 6.90 -10.21 4.95
N ARG A 274 7.46 -9.63 6.01
CA ARG A 274 8.59 -8.73 5.95
C ARG A 274 9.81 -9.38 6.58
N ILE A 275 10.93 -9.26 5.89
CA ILE A 275 12.23 -9.78 6.32
C ILE A 275 13.24 -8.64 6.20
N ALA A 276 13.83 -8.23 7.33
CA ALA A 276 14.89 -7.24 7.30
C ALA A 276 16.17 -7.86 6.75
N SER A 277 16.90 -7.10 5.93
CA SER A 277 18.19 -7.53 5.37
C SER A 277 19.19 -7.96 6.43
N ALA A 278 19.20 -7.27 7.59
CA ALA A 278 20.05 -7.61 8.73
C ALA A 278 19.71 -8.95 9.40
N ASP A 279 18.52 -9.50 9.15
CA ASP A 279 18.08 -10.79 9.68
C ASP A 279 18.31 -11.96 8.71
N VAL A 280 18.97 -11.71 7.58
CA VAL A 280 19.32 -12.72 6.58
C VAL A 280 20.83 -12.95 6.59
N SER A 281 21.27 -14.12 7.05
CA SER A 281 22.68 -14.54 6.95
C SER A 281 22.91 -15.42 5.73
N LEU A 282 24.16 -15.45 5.24
CA LEU A 282 24.54 -16.19 4.03
C LEU A 282 25.51 -17.32 4.37
N ALA A 283 25.33 -18.46 3.73
CA ALA A 283 26.23 -19.60 3.85
C ALA A 283 26.45 -20.27 2.49
N LEU A 284 27.67 -20.76 2.24
CA LEU A 284 27.99 -21.49 1.01
C LEU A 284 27.45 -22.93 1.00
N GLN A 285 27.14 -23.48 2.17
CA GLN A 285 26.59 -24.83 2.35
C GLN A 285 25.42 -24.79 3.33
N PRO A 286 24.46 -25.73 3.25
CA PRO A 286 23.40 -25.83 4.24
C PRO A 286 23.98 -26.15 5.63
N PRO A 287 23.74 -25.33 6.66
CA PRO A 287 24.22 -25.63 8.01
C PRO A 287 23.48 -26.84 8.58
N GLN A 288 24.19 -27.76 9.24
CA GLN A 288 23.58 -28.94 9.87
C GLN A 288 23.12 -28.68 11.32
N HIS A 289 23.84 -27.83 12.06
CA HIS A 289 23.60 -27.57 13.48
C HIS A 289 23.33 -26.08 13.73
N SER A 290 22.18 -25.60 13.26
CA SER A 290 21.76 -24.20 13.43
C SER A 290 20.40 -24.10 14.12
N SER A 291 20.20 -23.03 14.87
CA SER A 291 18.87 -22.64 15.36
C SER A 291 18.02 -21.97 14.28
N ILE A 292 18.62 -21.60 13.15
CA ILE A 292 17.91 -21.04 12.00
C ILE A 292 17.17 -22.15 11.26
N ARG A 293 15.86 -21.98 11.08
CA ARG A 293 14.97 -23.00 10.48
C ARG A 293 14.75 -22.80 8.98
N ASN A 294 14.88 -21.57 8.51
CA ASN A 294 14.73 -21.26 7.10
C ASN A 294 16.11 -21.25 6.45
N ILE A 295 16.36 -22.23 5.59
CA ILE A 295 17.60 -22.36 4.82
C ILE A 295 17.16 -22.48 3.36
N LEU A 296 17.19 -21.36 2.66
CA LEU A 296 16.63 -21.23 1.31
C LEU A 296 17.77 -21.14 0.30
N PRO A 297 17.87 -22.04 -0.69
CA PRO A 297 18.83 -21.87 -1.77
C PRO A 297 18.48 -20.61 -2.57
N ALA A 298 19.50 -19.79 -2.81
CA ALA A 298 19.36 -18.47 -3.39
C ALA A 298 20.51 -18.19 -4.37
N GLN A 299 20.21 -17.44 -5.42
CA GLN A 299 21.21 -16.95 -6.37
C GLN A 299 21.49 -15.47 -6.10
N VAL A 300 22.77 -15.08 -6.04
CA VAL A 300 23.18 -13.68 -5.93
C VAL A 300 22.86 -12.95 -7.24
N VAL A 301 22.14 -11.84 -7.14
CA VAL A 301 21.74 -11.01 -8.30
C VAL A 301 22.69 -9.82 -8.44
N GLU A 302 22.83 -9.04 -7.38
CA GLU A 302 23.73 -7.88 -7.34
C GLU A 302 24.23 -7.63 -5.92
N LEU A 303 25.32 -6.88 -5.81
CA LEU A 303 25.84 -6.36 -4.55
C LEU A 303 25.82 -4.84 -4.63
N VAL A 304 25.41 -4.19 -3.55
CA VAL A 304 25.36 -2.73 -3.43
C VAL A 304 26.09 -2.34 -2.16
N GLU A 305 27.09 -1.48 -2.28
CA GLU A 305 27.77 -0.90 -1.12
C GLU A 305 26.91 0.23 -0.54
N VAL A 306 26.62 0.15 0.75
CA VAL A 306 25.75 1.09 1.47
C VAL A 306 26.43 1.45 2.80
N GLY A 307 27.06 2.63 2.83
CA GLY A 307 27.91 3.02 3.96
C GLY A 307 29.05 2.00 4.14
N ASP A 308 29.22 1.50 5.37
CA ASP A 308 30.25 0.52 5.72
C ASP A 308 29.76 -0.95 5.59
N GLN A 309 28.64 -1.17 4.91
CA GLN A 309 28.00 -2.48 4.77
C GLN A 309 27.78 -2.84 3.30
N VAL A 310 27.56 -4.13 3.05
CA VAL A 310 27.24 -4.66 1.72
C VAL A 310 25.84 -5.24 1.76
N GLU A 311 24.98 -4.72 0.89
CA GLU A 311 23.64 -5.25 0.66
C GLU A 311 23.69 -6.20 -0.54
N VAL A 312 23.33 -7.45 -0.31
CA VAL A 312 23.33 -8.50 -1.32
C VAL A 312 21.90 -8.78 -1.73
N LYS A 313 21.59 -8.56 -3.01
CA LYS A 313 20.31 -8.93 -3.59
C LYS A 313 20.34 -10.40 -3.97
N LEU A 314 19.33 -11.14 -3.54
CA LEU A 314 19.19 -12.57 -3.73
C LEU A 314 17.90 -12.88 -4.48
N ARG A 315 17.94 -13.87 -5.36
CA ARG A 315 16.77 -14.46 -6.02
C ARG A 315 16.44 -15.81 -5.37
N ILE A 316 15.18 -15.97 -4.95
CA ILE A 316 14.62 -17.19 -4.38
C ILE A 316 13.36 -17.53 -5.19
N GLY A 317 13.48 -18.44 -6.15
CA GLY A 317 12.41 -18.70 -7.13
C GLY A 317 12.09 -17.44 -7.93
N ILE A 318 10.83 -16.98 -7.85
CA ILE A 318 10.36 -15.73 -8.49
C ILE A 318 10.47 -14.49 -7.58
N SER A 319 10.91 -14.67 -6.34
CA SER A 319 10.98 -13.63 -5.33
C SER A 319 12.40 -13.10 -5.15
N GLU A 320 12.50 -11.90 -4.59
CA GLU A 320 13.77 -11.25 -4.29
C GLU A 320 13.89 -11.01 -2.78
N LEU A 321 15.08 -11.23 -2.24
CA LEU A 321 15.42 -11.04 -0.83
C LEU A 321 16.70 -10.21 -0.74
N TRP A 322 16.78 -9.32 0.24
CA TRP A 322 17.99 -8.59 0.60
C TRP A 322 18.66 -9.23 1.81
N ALA A 323 19.98 -9.27 1.79
CA ALA A 323 20.79 -9.68 2.92
C ALA A 323 21.90 -8.67 3.16
N ARG A 324 22.02 -8.19 4.39
CA ARG A 324 23.09 -7.29 4.78
C ARG A 324 24.23 -8.07 5.38
N ILE A 325 25.43 -7.88 4.85
CA ILE A 325 26.65 -8.49 5.33
C ILE A 325 27.75 -7.44 5.48
N THR A 326 28.77 -7.79 6.26
CA THR A 326 29.99 -6.98 6.34
C THR A 326 30.85 -7.18 5.09
N PRO A 327 31.69 -6.18 4.72
CA PRO A 327 32.71 -6.37 3.68
C PRO A 327 33.62 -7.58 3.95
N TRP A 328 33.96 -7.84 5.23
CA TRP A 328 34.74 -9.02 5.60
C TRP A 328 34.04 -10.32 5.21
N ALA A 329 32.75 -10.48 5.52
CA ALA A 329 31.99 -11.67 5.16
C ALA A 329 31.86 -11.83 3.63
N ARG A 330 31.70 -10.72 2.89
CA ARG A 330 31.72 -10.73 1.42
C ARG A 330 33.02 -11.33 0.89
N ASP A 331 34.15 -10.84 1.40
CA ASP A 331 35.48 -11.20 0.91
C ASP A 331 35.86 -12.64 1.31
N GLU A 332 35.56 -13.04 2.54
CA GLU A 332 35.81 -14.40 3.05
C GLU A 332 34.99 -15.46 2.32
N LEU A 333 33.71 -15.18 2.07
CA LEU A 333 32.80 -16.10 1.36
C LEU A 333 32.93 -15.99 -0.17
N GLY A 334 33.72 -15.03 -0.68
CA GLY A 334 33.91 -14.78 -2.11
C GLY A 334 32.61 -14.46 -2.85
N ILE A 335 31.70 -13.70 -2.22
CA ILE A 335 30.35 -13.45 -2.76
C ILE A 335 30.41 -12.63 -4.04
N ARG A 336 29.85 -13.16 -5.12
CA ARG A 336 29.79 -12.54 -6.44
C ARG A 336 28.44 -12.75 -7.13
N PRO A 337 28.05 -11.89 -8.10
CA PRO A 337 26.85 -12.10 -8.91
C PRO A 337 26.82 -13.51 -9.53
N ASP A 338 25.61 -14.02 -9.72
CA ASP A 338 25.26 -15.35 -10.25
C ASP A 338 25.67 -16.55 -9.38
N GLN A 339 26.38 -16.35 -8.28
CA GLN A 339 26.75 -17.40 -7.34
C GLN A 339 25.51 -17.97 -6.62
N TRP A 340 25.47 -19.29 -6.49
CA TRP A 340 24.50 -19.98 -5.64
C TRP A 340 25.02 -20.11 -4.21
N LEU A 341 24.15 -19.80 -3.26
CA LEU A 341 24.40 -19.89 -1.82
C LEU A 341 23.09 -20.20 -1.07
N TYR A 342 23.13 -20.23 0.26
CA TYR A 342 21.97 -20.41 1.11
C TYR A 342 21.70 -19.14 1.92
N ALA A 343 20.49 -18.62 1.79
CA ALA A 343 19.95 -17.57 2.64
C ALA A 343 19.34 -18.20 3.90
N GLN A 344 19.76 -17.72 5.06
CA GLN A 344 19.36 -18.23 6.36
C GLN A 344 18.54 -17.17 7.10
N ILE A 345 17.33 -17.52 7.53
CA ILE A 345 16.39 -16.54 8.11
C ILE A 345 15.79 -17.10 9.40
N LYS A 346 15.96 -16.38 10.51
CA LYS A 346 15.35 -16.79 11.79
C LYS A 346 13.82 -16.67 11.71
N SER A 347 13.09 -17.71 12.11
CA SER A 347 11.62 -17.68 12.07
C SER A 347 11.01 -16.56 12.92
N VAL A 348 11.70 -16.13 13.97
CA VAL A 348 11.26 -15.06 14.89
C VAL A 348 11.48 -13.65 14.35
N SER A 349 12.33 -13.46 13.34
CA SER A 349 12.55 -12.14 12.72
C SER A 349 11.58 -11.86 11.57
N VAL A 350 10.89 -12.89 11.08
CA VAL A 350 9.89 -12.74 10.02
C VAL A 350 8.60 -12.16 10.62
N THR A 351 8.19 -10.99 10.12
CA THR A 351 6.96 -10.33 10.56
C THR A 351 5.85 -10.50 9.51
N PRO A 352 4.72 -11.16 9.84
CA PRO A 352 3.57 -11.36 8.95
C PRO A 352 2.62 -10.16 8.86
#